data_AF-A0AAQ3XRH2-F1
#
_entry.id   AF-A0AAQ3XRH2-F1
#
_cell.length_a   1.000
_cell.length_b   1.000
_cell.length_c   1.000
_cell.angle_alpha   90.00
_cell.angle_beta   90.00
_cell.angle_gamma   90.00
#
_symmetry.space_group_name_H-M   'P 1'
#
loop_
_entity.id
_entity.type
_entity.pdbx_description
1 polymer ?
#
loop_
_entity_poly.entity_id
_entity_poly.type
_entity_poly.pdbx_seq_one_letter_code
_entity_poly.pdbx_strand_id
1 'polypeptide(L)'
;MFKTISTPQAIGRAIVRRLIAGTALSPVLFAVHPSFSQIAGNPHELLVSGALYAGKPSTVAVGQTLPTGGIAVADGTYPTVFNNVAVDSNFGVTAPVVIKKFHLEGGRLREIGALTVPADVAVTSFSSKSELSLHLSPDGKAVTFMGYDAAVNELDVSNSNSPNHVDPTNPDTSVHARVVAELGFDGSLHRTKVNVYSGDNGRGAIRANKVNGTQADQYFTVGNAGNGSGIQPVLIVNDTGVQLATPGSDGSDTVVGVQQGTPGSKNGFQFGFSVGQLGFAADKSGKDDNFRGLAISDNTLYETKGSGSNGINTVYQVGAPGVLPTRDTAAATAFSILPGFPSNPAVNSGANGFYPFGIWFANATTLYVTQEGDGNLADAATSPTAGLQKWVYANGSWSLAYTLQKGLNLGTAYHVKGYPTDPATGGLRNITGRVNRNGTATIFAVTSTVSNSVEPGADPNLVVAITDKVAATALPANEAFDVVVPPAFGMVYRGVSFAPVNCDGDHGRMKDHGRGNDDGKNPQDDVCGPTRIAAGH
;
A
#
# COMPACT_ATOMS: atom_id res chain seq x y z
N MET A 1 -36.62 -58.62 -53.55
CA MET A 1 -37.02 -60.01 -53.22
C MET A 1 -36.60 -60.29 -51.79
N PHE A 2 -37.57 -60.65 -50.94
CA PHE A 2 -37.44 -60.83 -49.48
C PHE A 2 -36.54 -62.01 -49.09
N LYS A 3 -35.76 -61.89 -48.00
CA LYS A 3 -36.09 -62.56 -46.72
C LYS A 3 -35.11 -62.24 -45.58
N THR A 4 -35.72 -62.06 -44.43
CA THR A 4 -35.26 -61.76 -43.08
C THR A 4 -34.68 -63.01 -42.38
N ILE A 5 -33.80 -62.83 -41.37
CA ILE A 5 -33.91 -63.33 -39.96
C ILE A 5 -32.54 -63.54 -39.24
N SER A 6 -32.52 -63.02 -38.00
CA SER A 6 -31.79 -63.39 -36.75
C SER A 6 -30.26 -63.26 -36.57
N THR A 7 -29.90 -62.34 -35.67
CA THR A 7 -28.84 -62.43 -34.64
C THR A 7 -29.25 -63.35 -33.46
N PRO A 8 -28.43 -63.63 -32.41
CA PRO A 8 -27.02 -63.26 -32.16
C PRO A 8 -26.13 -64.44 -31.65
N GLN A 9 -24.80 -64.27 -31.65
CA GLN A 9 -23.96 -64.92 -30.64
C GLN A 9 -22.67 -64.12 -30.37
N ALA A 10 -22.43 -63.89 -29.09
CA ALA A 10 -21.31 -63.16 -28.51
C ALA A 10 -20.01 -63.97 -28.58
N ILE A 11 -18.90 -63.33 -28.96
CA ILE A 11 -17.54 -63.83 -28.70
C ILE A 11 -16.67 -62.62 -28.32
N GLY A 12 -16.16 -62.66 -27.09
CA GLY A 12 -15.23 -61.67 -26.56
C GLY A 12 -13.90 -61.66 -27.33
N ARG A 13 -13.33 -60.46 -27.47
CA ARG A 13 -11.96 -60.28 -27.93
C ARG A 13 -11.20 -59.41 -26.94
N ALA A 14 -10.10 -59.99 -26.47
CA ALA A 14 -9.08 -59.37 -25.65
C ALA A 14 -8.51 -58.12 -26.34
N ILE A 15 -8.47 -57.01 -25.60
CA ILE A 15 -7.80 -55.78 -26.03
C ILE A 15 -6.36 -55.83 -25.56
N VAL A 16 -5.46 -55.83 -26.55
CA VAL A 16 -4.02 -55.64 -26.42
C VAL A 16 -3.76 -54.24 -25.83
N ARG A 17 -3.12 -54.18 -24.66
CA ARG A 17 -2.60 -52.94 -24.06
C ARG A 17 -1.49 -52.38 -24.95
N ARG A 18 -1.75 -51.27 -25.65
CA ARG A 18 -0.70 -50.36 -26.14
C ARG A 18 -0.48 -49.29 -25.07
N LEU A 19 0.74 -49.25 -24.54
CA LEU A 19 1.23 -48.19 -23.69
C LEU A 19 1.45 -46.95 -24.57
N ILE A 20 0.64 -45.90 -24.39
CA ILE A 20 0.97 -44.55 -24.86
C ILE A 20 1.25 -43.75 -23.59
N ALA A 21 2.53 -43.41 -23.40
CA ALA A 21 2.97 -42.44 -22.40
C ALA A 21 2.50 -41.06 -22.85
N GLY A 22 1.29 -40.68 -22.42
CA GLY A 22 0.78 -39.31 -22.50
C GLY A 22 1.12 -38.60 -21.21
N THR A 23 1.89 -37.51 -21.32
CA THR A 23 2.21 -36.56 -20.28
C THR A 23 0.95 -36.12 -19.54
N ALA A 24 0.88 -36.44 -18.25
CA ALA A 24 -0.15 -35.94 -17.36
C ALA A 24 0.00 -34.42 -17.22
N LEU A 25 -0.85 -33.67 -17.90
CA LEU A 25 -1.21 -32.32 -17.46
C LEU A 25 -1.81 -32.47 -16.07
N SER A 26 -1.05 -32.12 -15.03
CA SER A 26 -1.65 -31.87 -13.71
C SER A 26 -2.67 -30.77 -13.89
N PRO A 27 -3.97 -31.02 -13.70
CA PRO A 27 -4.88 -29.92 -13.43
C PRO A 27 -4.43 -29.38 -12.08
N VAL A 28 -3.91 -28.16 -12.07
CA VAL A 28 -3.93 -27.36 -10.84
C VAL A 28 -5.40 -27.29 -10.49
N LEU A 29 -5.83 -28.11 -9.52
CA LEU A 29 -7.11 -27.91 -8.86
C LEU A 29 -7.04 -26.50 -8.29
N PHE A 30 -7.78 -25.58 -8.90
CA PHE A 30 -8.24 -24.40 -8.19
C PHE A 30 -9.09 -24.95 -7.05
N ALA A 31 -8.50 -25.01 -5.86
CA ALA A 31 -9.30 -25.06 -4.66
C ALA A 31 -10.15 -23.78 -4.70
N VAL A 32 -11.43 -23.94 -4.98
CA VAL A 32 -12.42 -22.91 -4.69
C VAL A 32 -12.38 -22.79 -3.17
N HIS A 33 -11.54 -21.87 -2.67
CA HIS A 33 -11.51 -21.56 -1.25
C HIS A 33 -12.92 -21.14 -0.85
N PRO A 34 -13.41 -21.57 0.33
CA PRO A 34 -14.71 -21.11 0.82
C PRO A 34 -14.72 -19.59 0.73
N SER A 35 -15.76 -19.10 0.08
CA SER A 35 -16.02 -17.72 -0.28
C SER A 35 -15.40 -16.72 0.71
N PHE A 36 -14.55 -15.83 0.19
CA PHE A 36 -14.21 -14.55 0.85
C PHE A 36 -15.49 -13.72 1.18
N SER A 37 -16.65 -14.16 0.67
CA SER A 37 -18.02 -13.66 0.88
C SER A 37 -18.65 -13.94 2.26
N GLN A 38 -17.97 -14.55 3.23
CA GLN A 38 -18.44 -14.52 4.61
C GLN A 38 -17.46 -13.76 5.51
N ILE A 39 -17.92 -12.62 6.02
CA ILE A 39 -17.34 -11.83 7.12
C ILE A 39 -16.31 -10.78 6.67
N ALA A 40 -16.61 -9.85 5.76
CA ALA A 40 -16.17 -8.48 6.08
C ALA A 40 -17.22 -7.98 7.09
N GLY A 41 -16.79 -7.60 8.30
CA GLY A 41 -17.70 -7.42 9.43
C GLY A 41 -17.16 -7.82 10.81
N ASN A 42 -15.98 -8.45 10.92
CA ASN A 42 -15.39 -8.72 12.22
C ASN A 42 -14.34 -7.64 12.59
N PRO A 43 -14.50 -6.96 13.74
CA PRO A 43 -13.58 -5.92 14.26
C PRO A 43 -12.16 -6.40 14.51
N HIS A 44 -12.04 -7.71 14.73
CA HIS A 44 -10.81 -8.39 15.09
C HIS A 44 -10.15 -9.00 13.86
N GLU A 45 -10.53 -8.58 12.65
CA GLU A 45 -9.89 -9.04 11.43
C GLU A 45 -8.95 -7.98 10.85
N LEU A 46 -7.78 -8.46 10.44
CA LEU A 46 -6.74 -7.66 9.81
C LEU A 46 -6.56 -8.14 8.37
N LEU A 47 -6.38 -7.19 7.47
CA LEU A 47 -6.02 -7.41 6.08
C LEU A 47 -4.54 -7.08 5.89
N VAL A 48 -3.84 -7.91 5.14
CA VAL A 48 -2.47 -7.66 4.68
C VAL A 48 -2.44 -7.81 3.18
N SER A 49 -2.08 -6.75 2.46
CA SER A 49 -1.86 -6.80 1.01
C SER A 49 -0.44 -7.25 0.71
N GLY A 50 -0.27 -7.95 -0.40
CA GLY A 50 1.03 -8.24 -0.98
C GLY A 50 0.97 -8.50 -2.47
N ALA A 51 2.14 -8.41 -3.11
CA ALA A 51 2.34 -8.84 -4.48
C ALA A 51 2.88 -10.28 -4.48
N LEU A 52 2.22 -11.17 -5.23
CA LEU A 52 2.66 -12.56 -5.41
C LEU A 52 3.32 -12.72 -6.78
N TYR A 53 4.59 -13.11 -6.85
CA TYR A 53 5.27 -13.27 -8.12
C TYR A 53 4.65 -14.42 -8.93
N ALA A 54 4.19 -14.12 -10.14
CA ALA A 54 3.51 -15.07 -11.02
C ALA A 54 4.30 -15.36 -12.32
N GLY A 55 5.50 -14.80 -12.45
CA GLY A 55 6.37 -15.01 -13.60
C GLY A 55 6.93 -16.42 -13.65
N LYS A 56 7.31 -16.83 -14.86
CA LYS A 56 7.99 -18.09 -15.16
C LYS A 56 9.28 -17.76 -15.92
N PRO A 57 10.24 -18.69 -16.08
CA PRO A 57 11.42 -18.44 -16.91
C PRO A 57 11.08 -17.85 -18.29
N SER A 58 9.97 -18.28 -18.91
CA SER A 58 9.50 -17.77 -20.20
C SER A 58 8.81 -16.40 -20.19
N THR A 59 8.60 -15.78 -19.02
CA THR A 59 8.01 -14.42 -18.93
C THR A 59 8.94 -13.37 -19.52
N VAL A 60 10.25 -13.57 -19.37
CA VAL A 60 11.29 -12.75 -19.97
C VAL A 60 12.30 -13.70 -20.61
N ALA A 61 12.59 -13.55 -21.89
CA ALA A 61 13.68 -14.27 -22.52
C ALA A 61 14.97 -13.45 -22.47
N VAL A 62 16.09 -14.07 -22.07
CA VAL A 62 17.41 -13.43 -22.18
C VAL A 62 17.65 -13.05 -23.65
N GLY A 63 18.07 -11.81 -23.88
CA GLY A 63 18.27 -11.24 -25.21
C GLY A 63 17.03 -10.58 -25.82
N GLN A 64 15.86 -10.63 -25.17
CA GLN A 64 14.69 -9.86 -25.63
C GLN A 64 14.88 -8.36 -25.39
N THR A 65 14.29 -7.54 -26.25
CA THR A 65 14.19 -6.09 -26.02
C THR A 65 13.14 -5.81 -24.94
N LEU A 66 13.53 -5.02 -23.94
CA LEU A 66 12.68 -4.54 -22.86
C LEU A 66 11.94 -3.26 -23.26
N PRO A 67 10.87 -2.84 -22.56
CA PRO A 67 10.07 -1.66 -22.91
C PRO A 67 10.89 -0.38 -23.13
N THR A 68 11.95 -0.17 -22.33
CA THR A 68 12.83 1.00 -22.48
C THR A 68 13.88 0.88 -23.59
N GLY A 69 13.95 -0.27 -24.27
CA GLY A 69 14.94 -0.59 -25.31
C GLY A 69 16.18 -1.35 -24.81
N GLY A 70 16.33 -1.54 -23.49
CA GLY A 70 17.36 -2.39 -22.90
C GLY A 70 17.27 -3.84 -23.38
N ILE A 71 18.37 -4.60 -23.30
CA ILE A 71 18.40 -6.02 -23.69
C ILE A 71 18.44 -6.89 -22.44
N ALA A 72 17.43 -7.74 -22.24
CA ALA A 72 17.30 -8.55 -21.05
C ALA A 72 18.53 -9.44 -20.81
N VAL A 73 19.07 -9.38 -19.59
CA VAL A 73 20.23 -10.16 -19.13
C VAL A 73 19.84 -11.33 -18.24
N ALA A 74 18.59 -11.34 -17.75
CA ALA A 74 18.04 -12.42 -16.94
C ALA A 74 16.66 -12.84 -17.47
N ASP A 75 16.32 -14.11 -17.30
CA ASP A 75 15.01 -14.64 -17.65
C ASP A 75 13.95 -14.33 -16.59
N GLY A 76 12.72 -14.80 -16.78
CA GLY A 76 11.61 -14.54 -15.85
C GLY A 76 11.65 -15.31 -14.52
N THR A 77 12.78 -15.91 -14.15
CA THR A 77 12.93 -16.65 -12.88
C THR A 77 13.09 -15.70 -11.69
N TYR A 78 12.26 -15.86 -10.66
CA TYR A 78 12.40 -15.09 -9.42
C TYR A 78 13.51 -15.65 -8.50
N PRO A 79 14.35 -14.80 -7.87
CA PRO A 79 14.40 -13.34 -8.00
C PRO A 79 15.29 -12.79 -9.11
N THR A 80 16.05 -13.65 -9.80
CA THR A 80 17.09 -13.21 -10.75
C THR A 80 16.57 -12.37 -11.92
N VAL A 81 15.27 -12.45 -12.24
CA VAL A 81 14.58 -11.59 -13.21
C VAL A 81 14.83 -10.11 -12.97
N PHE A 82 14.97 -9.69 -11.71
CA PHE A 82 15.18 -8.28 -11.37
C PHE A 82 16.62 -7.80 -11.61
N ASN A 83 17.54 -8.69 -12.00
CA ASN A 83 18.86 -8.27 -12.51
C ASN A 83 18.76 -7.47 -13.82
N ASN A 84 17.61 -7.52 -14.50
CA ASN A 84 17.34 -6.66 -15.65
C ASN A 84 17.31 -5.16 -15.28
N VAL A 85 17.23 -4.79 -13.99
CA VAL A 85 17.37 -3.38 -13.55
C VAL A 85 18.69 -2.73 -14.01
N ALA A 86 19.74 -3.54 -14.21
CA ALA A 86 21.06 -3.07 -14.65
C ALA A 86 21.08 -2.57 -16.11
N VAL A 87 20.12 -3.01 -16.93
CA VAL A 87 20.00 -2.63 -18.36
C VAL A 87 18.72 -1.84 -18.63
N ASP A 88 17.82 -1.78 -17.65
CA ASP A 88 16.55 -1.07 -17.69
C ASP A 88 16.22 -0.60 -16.27
N SER A 89 16.46 0.68 -15.95
CA SER A 89 16.19 1.21 -14.61
C SER A 89 14.70 1.22 -14.23
N ASN A 90 13.80 1.04 -15.20
CA ASN A 90 12.37 0.98 -14.98
C ASN A 90 11.86 -0.45 -14.80
N PHE A 91 12.77 -1.45 -14.90
CA PHE A 91 12.42 -2.84 -14.95
C PHE A 91 11.49 -3.26 -13.80
N GLY A 92 10.27 -3.63 -14.14
CA GLY A 92 9.26 -4.13 -13.22
C GLY A 92 8.49 -5.27 -13.86
N VAL A 93 7.91 -6.13 -13.02
CA VAL A 93 7.01 -7.19 -13.49
C VAL A 93 5.72 -7.06 -12.69
N THR A 94 4.60 -6.90 -13.38
CA THR A 94 3.30 -6.86 -12.71
C THR A 94 2.94 -8.21 -12.10
N ALA A 95 2.30 -8.17 -10.94
CA ALA A 95 1.97 -9.33 -10.13
C ALA A 95 0.51 -9.26 -9.65
N PRO A 96 -0.13 -10.43 -9.43
CA PRO A 96 -1.38 -10.51 -8.69
C PRO A 96 -1.28 -9.82 -7.33
N VAL A 97 -2.30 -9.02 -7.01
CA VAL A 97 -2.52 -8.52 -5.65
C VAL A 97 -3.19 -9.62 -4.84
N VAL A 98 -2.63 -9.94 -3.67
CA VAL A 98 -3.23 -10.87 -2.71
C VAL A 98 -3.55 -10.12 -1.42
N ILE A 99 -4.80 -10.18 -0.98
CA ILE A 99 -5.25 -9.68 0.31
C ILE A 99 -5.41 -10.87 1.24
N LYS A 100 -4.45 -11.05 2.15
CA LYS A 100 -4.54 -12.04 3.23
C LYS A 100 -5.38 -11.51 4.37
N LYS A 101 -6.16 -12.39 4.99
CA LYS A 101 -7.07 -12.09 6.08
C LYS A 101 -6.64 -12.84 7.32
N PHE A 102 -6.53 -12.13 8.44
CA PHE A 102 -6.12 -12.67 9.72
C PHE A 102 -7.17 -12.37 10.78
N HIS A 103 -7.36 -13.30 11.70
CA HIS A 103 -8.11 -13.07 12.94
C HIS A 103 -7.13 -12.74 14.07
N LEU A 104 -7.43 -11.68 14.83
CA LEU A 104 -6.65 -11.18 15.94
C LEU A 104 -7.27 -11.64 17.27
N GLU A 105 -6.63 -12.61 17.90
CA GLU A 105 -7.08 -13.22 19.15
C GLU A 105 -5.92 -13.27 20.14
N GLY A 106 -6.11 -12.72 21.35
CA GLY A 106 -5.08 -12.70 22.39
C GLY A 106 -3.76 -12.04 21.97
N GLY A 107 -3.80 -11.07 21.05
CA GLY A 107 -2.62 -10.40 20.51
C GLY A 107 -1.87 -11.17 19.41
N ARG A 108 -2.41 -12.32 18.96
CA ARG A 108 -1.82 -13.13 17.89
C ARG A 108 -2.69 -13.11 16.64
N LEU A 109 -2.04 -13.08 15.48
CA LEU A 109 -2.72 -13.22 14.19
C LEU A 109 -2.78 -14.70 13.78
N ARG A 110 -3.96 -15.14 13.35
CA ARG A 110 -4.19 -16.43 12.70
C ARG A 110 -4.71 -16.17 11.29
N GLU A 111 -4.02 -16.65 10.26
CA GLU A 111 -4.52 -16.54 8.88
C GLU A 111 -5.83 -17.34 8.77
N ILE A 112 -6.88 -16.70 8.27
CA ILE A 112 -8.23 -17.30 8.12
C ILE A 112 -8.70 -17.31 6.67
N GLY A 113 -7.96 -16.68 5.76
CA GLY A 113 -8.26 -16.70 4.33
C GLY A 113 -7.36 -15.77 3.52
N ALA A 114 -7.49 -15.84 2.20
CA ALA A 114 -6.84 -14.93 1.27
C ALA A 114 -7.74 -14.70 0.05
N LEU A 115 -7.68 -13.50 -0.50
CA LEU A 115 -8.32 -13.10 -1.75
C LEU A 115 -7.22 -12.76 -2.75
N THR A 116 -7.17 -13.46 -3.87
CA THR A 116 -6.46 -12.96 -5.05
C THR A 116 -7.39 -11.98 -5.76
N VAL A 117 -6.98 -10.71 -5.80
CA VAL A 117 -7.73 -9.68 -6.52
C VAL A 117 -7.73 -10.05 -8.01
N PRO A 118 -8.91 -10.07 -8.67
CA PRO A 118 -8.97 -10.29 -10.10
C PRO A 118 -8.10 -9.28 -10.87
N ALA A 119 -7.37 -9.74 -11.88
CA ALA A 119 -6.43 -8.88 -12.62
C ALA A 119 -7.15 -7.74 -13.39
N ASP A 120 -8.43 -7.92 -13.73
CA ASP A 120 -9.27 -6.86 -14.29
C ASP A 120 -9.71 -5.84 -13.22
N VAL A 121 -9.57 -6.13 -11.93
CA VAL A 121 -9.75 -5.12 -10.87
C VAL A 121 -8.46 -4.35 -10.66
N ALA A 122 -7.36 -5.04 -10.35
CA ALA A 122 -6.05 -4.43 -10.14
C ALA A 122 -4.91 -5.46 -10.18
N VAL A 123 -3.78 -5.05 -10.76
CA VAL A 123 -2.45 -5.64 -10.53
C VAL A 123 -1.53 -4.61 -9.86
N THR A 124 -0.34 -5.03 -9.42
CA THR A 124 0.72 -4.16 -8.84
C THR A 124 2.04 -4.46 -9.51
N SER A 125 3.04 -3.59 -9.39
CA SER A 125 4.41 -3.91 -9.79
C SER A 125 5.16 -4.62 -8.64
N PHE A 126 5.68 -5.82 -8.91
CA PHE A 126 6.20 -6.68 -7.86
C PHE A 126 7.35 -6.04 -7.07
N SER A 127 8.30 -5.36 -7.72
CA SER A 127 9.45 -4.73 -7.06
C SER A 127 9.16 -3.34 -6.50
N SER A 128 8.00 -2.74 -6.81
CA SER A 128 7.70 -1.36 -6.45
C SER A 128 7.44 -1.21 -4.94
N LYS A 129 8.42 -0.63 -4.25
CA LYS A 129 8.52 -0.60 -2.77
C LYS A 129 7.36 0.07 -2.07
N SER A 130 6.73 1.06 -2.70
CA SER A 130 5.80 1.99 -2.04
C SER A 130 4.32 1.79 -2.44
N GLU A 131 4.00 0.77 -3.22
CA GLU A 131 2.64 0.49 -3.70
C GLU A 131 1.79 -0.25 -2.66
N LEU A 132 0.49 -0.39 -2.94
CA LEU A 132 -0.46 -1.26 -2.23
C LEU A 132 -0.62 -0.98 -0.72
N SER A 133 -0.41 0.25 -0.27
CA SER A 133 -0.80 0.61 1.08
C SER A 133 -2.33 0.47 1.24
N LEU A 134 -2.75 -0.15 2.35
CA LEU A 134 -4.17 -0.33 2.65
C LEU A 134 -4.64 0.80 3.57
N HIS A 135 -5.80 1.38 3.27
CA HIS A 135 -6.40 2.40 4.11
C HIS A 135 -7.88 2.11 4.32
N LEU A 136 -8.29 1.97 5.59
CA LEU A 136 -9.68 1.87 5.98
C LEU A 136 -10.33 3.25 5.90
N SER A 137 -11.53 3.34 5.33
CA SER A 137 -12.32 4.57 5.28
C SER A 137 -12.69 5.04 6.69
N PRO A 138 -12.86 6.35 6.94
CA PRO A 138 -13.25 6.86 8.26
C PRO A 138 -14.57 6.30 8.81
N ASP A 139 -15.48 5.87 7.95
CA ASP A 139 -16.74 5.20 8.36
C ASP A 139 -16.58 3.69 8.63
N GLY A 140 -15.38 3.14 8.39
CA GLY A 140 -15.03 1.73 8.61
C GLY A 140 -15.54 0.76 7.54
N LYS A 141 -16.17 1.26 6.46
CA LYS A 141 -16.94 0.42 5.52
C LYS A 141 -16.20 -0.05 4.29
N ALA A 142 -15.04 0.53 4.00
CA ALA A 142 -14.26 0.21 2.82
C ALA A 142 -12.77 0.23 3.11
N VAL A 143 -12.03 -0.68 2.50
CA VAL A 143 -10.56 -0.61 2.43
C VAL A 143 -10.17 -0.31 1.00
N THR A 144 -9.36 0.72 0.80
CA THR A 144 -8.89 1.16 -0.52
C THR A 144 -7.38 0.99 -0.67
N PHE A 145 -6.95 0.74 -1.91
CA PHE A 145 -5.56 0.67 -2.32
C PHE A 145 -5.40 1.05 -3.80
N MET A 146 -4.17 1.36 -4.22
CA MET A 146 -3.86 1.64 -5.62
C MET A 146 -3.24 0.44 -6.33
N GLY A 147 -3.47 0.35 -7.64
CA GLY A 147 -2.81 -0.59 -8.53
C GLY A 147 -2.84 -0.12 -9.97
N TYR A 148 -2.78 -1.05 -10.92
CA TYR A 148 -2.81 -0.77 -12.36
C TYR A 148 -3.89 -1.57 -13.07
N ASP A 149 -4.42 -0.99 -14.14
CA ASP A 149 -5.21 -1.66 -15.17
C ASP A 149 -4.26 -2.26 -16.22
N ALA A 150 -3.76 -3.44 -15.92
CA ALA A 150 -2.83 -4.21 -16.76
C ALA A 150 -3.00 -5.71 -16.51
N ALA A 151 -2.51 -6.54 -17.42
CA ALA A 151 -2.42 -7.97 -17.17
C ALA A 151 -1.26 -8.30 -16.21
N VAL A 152 -1.33 -9.49 -15.62
CA VAL A 152 -0.23 -10.06 -14.83
C VAL A 152 0.95 -10.39 -15.75
N ASN A 153 2.18 -10.19 -15.25
CA ASN A 153 3.44 -10.40 -15.94
C ASN A 153 3.75 -9.43 -17.10
N GLU A 154 3.00 -8.34 -17.23
CA GLU A 154 3.42 -7.19 -18.04
C GLU A 154 4.61 -6.48 -17.42
N LEU A 155 5.50 -5.96 -18.28
CA LEU A 155 6.73 -5.31 -17.88
C LEU A 155 6.53 -3.80 -17.72
N ASP A 156 7.21 -3.23 -16.74
CA ASP A 156 7.45 -1.79 -16.54
C ASP A 156 6.21 -0.92 -16.32
N VAL A 157 5.03 -1.51 -16.17
CA VAL A 157 3.74 -0.81 -15.98
C VAL A 157 3.79 0.29 -14.91
N SER A 158 4.54 0.11 -13.81
CA SER A 158 4.69 1.14 -12.77
C SER A 158 5.43 2.40 -13.21
N ASN A 159 6.14 2.36 -14.33
CA ASN A 159 6.85 3.49 -14.94
C ASN A 159 6.23 3.92 -16.27
N SER A 160 5.12 3.29 -16.69
CA SER A 160 4.39 3.61 -17.91
C SER A 160 3.74 4.99 -17.84
N ASN A 161 3.34 5.56 -18.98
CA ASN A 161 2.49 6.74 -18.98
C ASN A 161 1.06 6.41 -18.51
N SER A 162 0.34 7.41 -18.00
CA SER A 162 -1.11 7.33 -17.76
C SER A 162 -1.90 7.83 -18.98
N PRO A 163 -3.13 7.33 -19.23
CA PRO A 163 -3.97 7.84 -20.31
C PRO A 163 -4.17 9.34 -20.18
N ASN A 164 -4.13 10.07 -21.30
CA ASN A 164 -4.21 11.53 -21.38
C ASN A 164 -3.07 12.32 -20.70
N HIS A 165 -2.14 11.66 -20.01
CA HIS A 165 -0.99 12.26 -19.37
C HIS A 165 0.32 11.70 -19.93
N VAL A 166 0.54 11.82 -21.25
CA VAL A 166 1.73 11.22 -21.90
C VAL A 166 2.93 12.17 -21.85
N ASP A 167 4.03 11.69 -21.29
CA ASP A 167 5.36 12.31 -21.39
C ASP A 167 6.12 11.67 -22.56
N PRO A 168 6.36 12.39 -23.67
CA PRO A 168 7.07 11.85 -24.83
C PRO A 168 8.56 11.57 -24.54
N THR A 169 9.08 12.01 -23.39
CA THR A 169 10.46 11.78 -22.96
C THR A 169 10.60 10.65 -21.94
N ASN A 170 9.48 10.04 -21.51
CA ASN A 170 9.51 8.86 -20.65
C ASN A 170 10.14 7.68 -21.42
N PRO A 171 11.22 7.05 -20.89
CA PRO A 171 11.85 5.91 -21.55
C PRO A 171 10.90 4.73 -21.73
N ASP A 172 9.95 4.51 -20.81
CA ASP A 172 8.84 3.58 -21.04
C ASP A 172 7.68 4.31 -21.70
N THR A 173 7.41 3.96 -22.96
CA THR A 173 6.38 4.62 -23.78
C THR A 173 5.02 3.94 -23.71
N SER A 174 4.89 2.84 -22.96
CA SER A 174 3.60 2.17 -22.73
C SER A 174 2.61 3.09 -21.99
N VAL A 175 1.32 2.76 -22.05
CA VAL A 175 0.23 3.56 -21.47
C VAL A 175 -0.71 2.66 -20.69
N HIS A 176 -0.77 2.85 -19.36
CA HIS A 176 -1.65 2.11 -18.47
C HIS A 176 -2.33 3.03 -17.46
N ALA A 177 -3.63 2.82 -17.24
CA ALA A 177 -4.33 3.54 -16.19
C ALA A 177 -3.87 3.04 -14.81
N ARG A 178 -3.80 3.96 -13.85
CA ARG A 178 -3.75 3.59 -12.43
C ARG A 178 -5.18 3.28 -12.01
N VAL A 179 -5.35 2.50 -10.96
CA VAL A 179 -6.67 2.20 -10.41
C VAL A 179 -6.69 2.45 -8.91
N VAL A 180 -7.83 2.95 -8.42
CA VAL A 180 -8.22 2.78 -7.04
C VAL A 180 -9.10 1.55 -6.97
N ALA A 181 -8.65 0.55 -6.23
CA ALA A 181 -9.44 -0.62 -5.89
C ALA A 181 -10.02 -0.46 -4.49
N GLU A 182 -11.27 -0.89 -4.33
CA GLU A 182 -12.02 -0.80 -3.10
C GLU A 182 -12.59 -2.16 -2.72
N LEU A 183 -12.34 -2.59 -1.49
CA LEU A 183 -12.98 -3.74 -0.86
C LEU A 183 -14.01 -3.25 0.15
N GLY A 184 -15.29 -3.52 -0.11
CA GLY A 184 -16.41 -3.17 0.76
C GLY A 184 -16.58 -4.14 1.94
N PHE A 185 -17.30 -3.69 2.98
CA PHE A 185 -17.67 -4.51 4.14
C PHE A 185 -18.59 -5.70 3.78
N ASP A 186 -19.23 -5.68 2.62
CA ASP A 186 -20.02 -6.80 2.09
C ASP A 186 -19.17 -7.79 1.27
N GLY A 187 -17.86 -7.52 1.16
CA GLY A 187 -16.93 -8.28 0.33
C GLY A 187 -16.95 -7.90 -1.14
N SER A 188 -17.67 -6.84 -1.53
CA SER A 188 -17.64 -6.33 -2.91
C SER A 188 -16.24 -5.80 -3.26
N LEU A 189 -15.83 -6.01 -4.51
CA LEU A 189 -14.65 -5.37 -5.08
C LEU A 189 -15.07 -4.41 -6.18
N HIS A 190 -14.63 -3.17 -6.07
CA HIS A 190 -14.85 -2.13 -7.07
C HIS A 190 -13.52 -1.59 -7.57
N ARG A 191 -13.51 -1.15 -8.83
CA ARG A 191 -12.38 -0.45 -9.44
C ARG A 191 -12.81 0.93 -9.92
N THR A 192 -11.90 1.88 -9.88
CA THR A 192 -12.05 3.20 -10.53
C THR A 192 -10.73 3.53 -11.19
N LYS A 193 -10.73 3.69 -12.51
CA LYS A 193 -9.54 4.06 -13.27
C LYS A 193 -9.24 5.54 -13.06
N VAL A 194 -7.98 5.87 -12.82
CA VAL A 194 -7.49 7.23 -12.60
C VAL A 194 -6.28 7.48 -13.49
N ASN A 195 -6.18 8.70 -14.02
CA ASN A 195 -5.14 9.11 -14.96
C ASN A 195 -4.02 9.88 -14.26
N VAL A 196 -3.60 9.41 -13.10
CA VAL A 196 -2.64 10.10 -12.22
C VAL A 196 -1.28 9.42 -12.26
N TYR A 197 -0.25 10.09 -11.73
CA TYR A 197 1.05 9.46 -11.49
C TYR A 197 1.72 8.93 -12.76
N SER A 198 1.60 9.63 -13.88
CA SER A 198 2.17 9.19 -15.15
C SER A 198 3.70 9.07 -15.09
N GLY A 199 4.22 8.01 -15.66
CA GLY A 199 5.64 7.70 -15.68
C GLY A 199 6.17 7.13 -14.36
N ASP A 200 5.33 6.97 -13.33
CA ASP A 200 5.75 6.46 -12.02
C ASP A 200 4.53 5.89 -11.25
N ASN A 201 4.64 5.69 -9.93
CA ASN A 201 3.74 4.82 -9.21
C ASN A 201 2.75 5.54 -8.30
N GLY A 202 1.48 5.09 -8.31
CA GLY A 202 0.52 5.36 -7.25
C GLY A 202 0.86 4.55 -6.00
N ARG A 203 0.65 5.09 -4.80
CA ARG A 203 1.14 4.48 -3.55
C ARG A 203 0.01 4.09 -2.61
N GLY A 204 -0.90 5.02 -2.37
CA GLY A 204 -2.02 4.83 -1.46
C GLY A 204 -3.27 5.58 -1.90
N ALA A 205 -4.41 5.07 -1.47
CA ALA A 205 -5.71 5.71 -1.63
C ALA A 205 -6.52 5.54 -0.35
N ILE A 206 -7.24 6.57 0.08
CA ILE A 206 -8.23 6.50 1.17
C ILE A 206 -9.58 7.03 0.67
N ARG A 207 -10.66 6.30 0.94
CA ARG A 207 -12.02 6.81 0.73
C ARG A 207 -12.44 7.70 1.90
N ALA A 208 -12.93 8.89 1.57
CA ALA A 208 -13.68 9.75 2.47
C ALA A 208 -15.15 9.72 2.07
N ASN A 209 -16.02 9.46 3.05
CA ASN A 209 -17.46 9.40 2.86
C ASN A 209 -18.11 10.69 3.37
N LYS A 210 -19.19 11.12 2.71
CA LYS A 210 -19.98 12.30 3.11
C LYS A 210 -19.10 13.51 3.43
N VAL A 211 -18.19 13.81 2.51
CA VAL A 211 -17.11 14.79 2.69
C VAL A 211 -17.68 16.12 3.18
N ASN A 212 -17.17 16.62 4.30
CA ASN A 212 -17.63 17.86 4.94
C ASN A 212 -19.16 17.91 5.17
N GLY A 213 -19.78 16.77 5.47
CA GLY A 213 -21.24 16.67 5.69
C GLY A 213 -22.08 16.69 4.43
N THR A 214 -21.47 16.67 3.24
CA THR A 214 -22.19 16.54 1.96
C THR A 214 -22.59 15.09 1.68
N GLN A 215 -23.29 14.83 0.58
CA GLN A 215 -23.55 13.46 0.10
C GLN A 215 -22.41 12.90 -0.77
N ALA A 216 -21.37 13.68 -1.02
CA ALA A 216 -20.28 13.27 -1.90
C ALA A 216 -19.31 12.35 -1.18
N ASP A 217 -19.01 11.22 -1.83
CA ASP A 217 -17.87 10.38 -1.49
C ASP A 217 -16.72 10.69 -2.46
N GLN A 218 -15.50 10.60 -1.98
CA GLN A 218 -14.30 10.81 -2.82
C GLN A 218 -13.14 9.95 -2.35
N TYR A 219 -12.24 9.65 -3.26
CA TYR A 219 -10.91 9.15 -2.94
C TYR A 219 -9.93 10.31 -2.85
N PHE A 220 -9.01 10.21 -1.89
CA PHE A 220 -7.72 10.89 -1.96
C PHE A 220 -6.67 9.88 -2.30
N THR A 221 -5.79 10.20 -3.24
CA THR A 221 -4.65 9.35 -3.59
C THR A 221 -3.35 10.11 -3.45
N VAL A 222 -2.27 9.36 -3.21
CA VAL A 222 -0.90 9.86 -3.18
C VAL A 222 0.02 8.98 -4.02
N GLY A 223 1.05 9.57 -4.59
CA GLY A 223 1.99 8.88 -5.47
C GLY A 223 3.12 9.79 -5.93
N ASN A 224 3.85 9.30 -6.93
CA ASN A 224 4.88 10.05 -7.63
C ASN A 224 4.56 10.07 -9.11
N ALA A 225 5.10 11.03 -9.86
CA ALA A 225 5.00 11.04 -11.31
C ALA A 225 6.27 11.57 -11.95
N GLY A 226 6.41 11.39 -13.26
CA GLY A 226 7.38 12.10 -14.07
C GLY A 226 8.79 11.50 -14.04
N ASN A 227 8.94 10.34 -14.66
CA ASN A 227 10.24 9.69 -14.90
C ASN A 227 10.87 10.07 -16.25
N GLY A 228 10.22 10.94 -17.03
CA GLY A 228 10.78 11.56 -18.21
C GLY A 228 11.99 12.46 -17.94
N SER A 229 12.61 12.87 -19.04
CA SER A 229 13.86 13.65 -19.04
C SER A 229 13.63 15.12 -19.39
N GLY A 230 14.54 15.98 -18.97
CA GLY A 230 14.46 17.41 -19.27
C GLY A 230 13.46 18.16 -18.38
N ILE A 231 12.71 19.08 -19.00
CA ILE A 231 11.69 19.89 -18.32
C ILE A 231 10.40 19.09 -18.29
N GLN A 232 9.85 18.87 -17.09
CA GLN A 232 8.60 18.13 -16.96
C GLN A 232 7.46 18.85 -17.71
N PRO A 233 6.70 18.14 -18.56
CA PRO A 233 5.50 18.70 -19.16
C PRO A 233 4.50 19.14 -18.08
N VAL A 234 3.77 20.23 -18.34
CA VAL A 234 2.80 20.79 -17.37
C VAL A 234 1.76 19.75 -16.97
N LEU A 235 1.26 18.98 -17.93
CA LEU A 235 0.29 17.92 -17.68
C LEU A 235 0.81 16.83 -16.72
N ILE A 236 2.12 16.55 -16.71
CA ILE A 236 2.73 15.60 -15.77
C ILE A 236 2.90 16.24 -14.40
N VAL A 237 3.19 17.53 -14.31
CA VAL A 237 3.21 18.17 -12.99
C VAL A 237 1.79 18.20 -12.38
N ASN A 238 0.77 18.39 -13.21
CA ASN A 238 -0.63 18.37 -12.77
C ASN A 238 -1.11 17.00 -12.26
N ASP A 239 -0.38 15.91 -12.51
CA ASP A 239 -0.78 14.56 -12.11
C ASP A 239 0.02 14.00 -10.90
N THR A 240 0.85 14.86 -10.28
CA THR A 240 1.67 14.56 -9.09
C THR A 240 0.95 14.88 -7.77
N GLY A 241 1.53 14.50 -6.64
CA GLY A 241 1.05 14.89 -5.32
C GLY A 241 -0.30 14.27 -4.96
N VAL A 242 -1.16 15.07 -4.33
CA VAL A 242 -2.50 14.65 -3.93
C VAL A 242 -3.47 14.80 -5.07
N GLN A 243 -4.23 13.74 -5.30
CA GLN A 243 -5.27 13.72 -6.32
C GLN A 243 -6.60 13.31 -5.69
N LEU A 244 -7.68 13.98 -6.11
CA LEU A 244 -9.06 13.57 -5.84
C LEU A 244 -9.52 12.65 -6.96
N ALA A 245 -10.33 11.65 -6.64
CA ALA A 245 -11.12 10.94 -7.64
C ALA A 245 -12.52 10.62 -7.08
N THR A 246 -13.50 10.46 -7.96
CA THR A 246 -14.87 10.08 -7.56
C THR A 246 -15.05 8.57 -7.70
N PRO A 247 -15.47 7.84 -6.63
CA PRO A 247 -15.76 6.43 -6.69
C PRO A 247 -16.69 6.06 -7.85
N GLY A 248 -16.27 5.08 -8.65
CA GLY A 248 -17.03 4.60 -9.82
C GLY A 248 -17.01 5.52 -11.04
N SER A 249 -16.29 6.63 -11.00
CA SER A 249 -16.15 7.56 -12.14
C SER A 249 -14.71 7.58 -12.66
N ASP A 250 -14.47 6.83 -13.72
CA ASP A 250 -13.15 6.75 -14.36
C ASP A 250 -12.66 8.11 -14.86
N GLY A 251 -11.35 8.36 -14.74
CA GLY A 251 -10.68 9.57 -15.24
C GLY A 251 -11.15 10.86 -14.58
N SER A 252 -11.78 10.77 -13.41
CA SER A 252 -12.28 11.92 -12.67
C SER A 252 -11.21 12.55 -11.77
N ASP A 253 -9.94 12.39 -12.09
CA ASP A 253 -8.85 12.91 -11.27
C ASP A 253 -8.80 14.45 -11.21
N THR A 254 -8.35 15.01 -10.08
CA THR A 254 -8.16 16.44 -9.89
C THR A 254 -7.06 16.68 -8.86
N VAL A 255 -6.03 17.43 -9.25
CA VAL A 255 -4.93 17.81 -8.35
C VAL A 255 -5.42 18.69 -7.21
N VAL A 256 -4.94 18.40 -6.01
CA VAL A 256 -5.16 19.22 -4.81
C VAL A 256 -3.90 20.00 -4.52
N GLY A 257 -4.03 21.32 -4.37
CA GLY A 257 -2.90 22.17 -4.04
C GLY A 257 -2.98 23.54 -4.68
N VAL A 258 -2.52 24.56 -3.96
CA VAL A 258 -2.21 25.87 -4.54
C VAL A 258 -0.99 25.71 -5.45
N GLN A 259 -1.09 26.21 -6.68
CA GLN A 259 0.03 26.24 -7.61
C GLN A 259 1.23 27.00 -7.01
N GLN A 260 2.40 26.36 -7.01
CA GLN A 260 3.68 26.98 -6.68
C GLN A 260 4.49 27.17 -7.96
N GLY A 261 5.27 28.25 -8.02
CA GLY A 261 6.11 28.59 -9.18
C GLY A 261 5.34 28.85 -10.47
N THR A 262 6.07 28.80 -11.59
CA THR A 262 5.57 29.15 -12.92
C THR A 262 5.41 27.89 -13.79
N PRO A 263 4.22 27.64 -14.39
CA PRO A 263 3.98 26.48 -15.24
C PRO A 263 5.03 26.31 -16.33
N GLY A 264 5.53 25.08 -16.49
CA GLY A 264 6.56 24.74 -17.48
C GLY A 264 7.99 25.11 -17.06
N SER A 265 8.20 25.63 -15.84
CA SER A 265 9.55 25.83 -15.31
C SER A 265 10.21 24.48 -15.02
N LYS A 266 11.53 24.42 -15.21
CA LYS A 266 12.35 23.23 -14.86
C LYS A 266 12.28 22.92 -13.35
N ASN A 267 12.29 23.97 -12.53
CA ASN A 267 12.31 23.88 -11.09
C ASN A 267 11.17 24.71 -10.47
N GLY A 268 10.65 24.27 -9.33
CA GLY A 268 9.74 25.00 -8.46
C GLY A 268 8.28 25.06 -8.91
N PHE A 269 7.91 24.39 -10.01
CA PHE A 269 6.51 24.29 -10.44
C PHE A 269 5.88 23.00 -9.93
N GLN A 270 4.84 23.11 -9.10
CA GLN A 270 4.05 22.01 -8.55
C GLN A 270 2.77 22.51 -7.83
N PHE A 271 2.03 21.63 -7.16
CA PHE A 271 0.77 21.97 -6.48
C PHE A 271 0.80 21.56 -5.02
N GLY A 272 0.46 22.50 -4.14
CA GLY A 272 0.42 22.27 -2.69
C GLY A 272 1.64 22.89 -2.02
N PHE A 273 2.71 22.10 -1.84
CA PHE A 273 3.90 22.51 -1.13
C PHE A 273 5.08 22.77 -2.08
N SER A 274 5.92 23.76 -1.76
CA SER A 274 7.25 23.90 -2.36
C SER A 274 8.29 24.32 -1.34
N VAL A 275 9.51 23.78 -1.46
CA VAL A 275 10.63 24.21 -0.61
C VAL A 275 10.91 25.70 -0.71
N GLY A 276 10.53 26.33 -1.83
CA GLY A 276 10.63 27.78 -2.01
C GLY A 276 9.77 28.58 -1.02
N GLN A 277 8.69 28.00 -0.49
CA GLN A 277 7.85 28.63 0.55
C GLN A 277 8.62 28.83 1.87
N LEU A 278 9.68 28.05 2.08
CA LEU A 278 10.57 28.17 3.24
C LEU A 278 11.87 28.93 2.92
N GLY A 279 11.98 29.52 1.72
CA GLY A 279 13.14 30.28 1.28
C GLY A 279 14.31 29.44 0.77
N PHE A 280 14.13 28.14 0.56
CA PHE A 280 15.14 27.30 -0.07
C PHE A 280 15.16 27.46 -1.59
N ALA A 281 16.25 27.04 -2.22
CA ALA A 281 16.34 26.97 -3.67
C ALA A 281 15.30 25.98 -4.22
N ALA A 282 14.65 26.35 -5.32
CA ALA A 282 13.61 25.54 -5.95
C ALA A 282 14.17 24.20 -6.48
N ASP A 283 13.51 23.12 -6.10
CA ASP A 283 13.75 21.75 -6.54
C ASP A 283 13.15 21.46 -7.92
N LYS A 284 13.40 20.25 -8.47
CA LYS A 284 12.81 19.82 -9.76
C LYS A 284 11.28 19.88 -9.67
N SER A 285 10.65 20.47 -10.69
CA SER A 285 9.19 20.61 -10.75
C SER A 285 8.47 19.26 -10.60
N GLY A 286 7.41 19.25 -9.79
CA GLY A 286 6.59 18.07 -9.47
C GLY A 286 7.25 17.05 -8.53
N LYS A 287 8.45 17.29 -8.00
CA LYS A 287 9.17 16.31 -7.15
C LYS A 287 9.15 16.59 -5.65
N ASP A 288 8.74 17.78 -5.21
CA ASP A 288 8.57 18.04 -3.78
C ASP A 288 7.38 17.27 -3.19
N ASP A 289 6.37 17.01 -4.02
CA ASP A 289 5.10 16.35 -3.68
C ASP A 289 5.14 14.82 -3.89
N ASN A 290 6.33 14.22 -3.71
CA ASN A 290 6.56 12.78 -3.82
C ASN A 290 6.05 12.03 -2.56
N PHE A 291 4.75 12.11 -2.31
CA PHE A 291 4.09 11.62 -1.11
C PHE A 291 4.04 10.10 -1.04
N ARG A 292 4.05 9.51 0.16
CA ARG A 292 4.14 8.05 0.38
C ARG A 292 2.93 7.46 1.07
N GLY A 293 2.49 8.07 2.16
CA GLY A 293 1.36 7.63 2.95
C GLY A 293 0.40 8.78 3.19
N LEU A 294 -0.84 8.41 3.52
CA LEU A 294 -1.90 9.35 3.86
C LEU A 294 -2.76 8.80 5.00
N ALA A 295 -3.40 9.71 5.73
CA ALA A 295 -4.41 9.39 6.73
C ALA A 295 -5.44 10.51 6.82
N ILE A 296 -6.66 10.16 7.22
CA ILE A 296 -7.68 11.12 7.63
C ILE A 296 -7.87 11.00 9.13
N SER A 297 -7.73 12.12 9.84
CA SER A 297 -8.07 12.24 11.28
C SER A 297 -8.84 13.52 11.49
N ASP A 298 -9.93 13.46 12.27
CA ASP A 298 -10.79 14.61 12.57
C ASP A 298 -11.15 15.44 11.32
N ASN A 299 -11.58 14.74 10.26
CA ASN A 299 -11.94 15.33 8.96
C ASN A 299 -10.83 16.20 8.33
N THR A 300 -9.56 15.90 8.66
CA THR A 300 -8.37 16.55 8.10
C THR A 300 -7.53 15.51 7.38
N LEU A 301 -7.05 15.84 6.18
CA LEU A 301 -6.13 14.98 5.43
C LEU A 301 -4.68 15.29 5.83
N TYR A 302 -3.93 14.23 6.09
CA TYR A 302 -2.50 14.27 6.38
C TYR A 302 -1.76 13.31 5.47
N GLU A 303 -0.50 13.62 5.22
CA GLU A 303 0.34 12.79 4.38
C GLU A 303 1.82 12.95 4.67
N THR A 304 2.57 11.95 4.24
CA THR A 304 4.00 11.90 4.43
C THR A 304 4.71 12.07 3.12
N LYS A 305 5.83 12.75 3.17
CA LYS A 305 6.83 12.69 2.13
C LYS A 305 8.12 12.21 2.78
N GLY A 306 8.72 11.17 2.23
CA GLY A 306 9.89 10.54 2.85
C GLY A 306 10.80 9.83 1.85
N SER A 307 10.68 10.17 0.57
CA SER A 307 11.43 9.56 -0.53
C SER A 307 12.02 10.63 -1.44
N GLY A 308 13.18 10.32 -2.02
CA GLY A 308 13.88 11.22 -2.93
C GLY A 308 14.55 12.41 -2.23
N SER A 309 15.39 13.11 -2.97
CA SER A 309 16.19 14.23 -2.48
C SER A 309 15.51 15.59 -2.61
N ASN A 310 14.48 15.74 -3.47
CA ASN A 310 13.69 16.96 -3.61
C ASN A 310 12.65 17.08 -2.51
N GLY A 311 12.19 18.27 -2.14
CA GLY A 311 11.14 18.48 -1.15
C GLY A 311 11.66 18.39 0.29
N ILE A 312 10.75 18.22 1.25
CA ILE A 312 11.09 18.05 2.67
C ILE A 312 10.52 16.76 3.19
N ASN A 313 11.36 15.93 3.80
CA ASN A 313 10.87 14.71 4.42
C ASN A 313 10.16 15.04 5.73
N THR A 314 8.83 14.92 5.75
CA THR A 314 8.00 15.39 6.86
C THR A 314 6.56 14.85 6.79
N VAL A 315 5.72 15.32 7.72
CA VAL A 315 4.27 15.11 7.71
C VAL A 315 3.60 16.44 7.36
N TYR A 316 2.80 16.42 6.31
CA TYR A 316 2.01 17.55 5.86
C TYR A 316 0.56 17.43 6.33
N GLN A 317 -0.03 18.56 6.65
CA GLN A 317 -1.48 18.75 6.69
C GLN A 317 -1.92 19.35 5.36
N VAL A 318 -3.04 18.84 4.83
CA VAL A 318 -3.62 19.28 3.57
C VAL A 318 -4.90 20.07 3.85
N GLY A 319 -4.87 21.37 3.58
CA GLY A 319 -5.97 22.27 3.86
C GLY A 319 -6.09 22.66 5.34
N ALA A 320 -7.27 23.16 5.70
CA ALA A 320 -7.57 23.60 7.06
C ALA A 320 -7.92 22.41 7.96
N PRO A 321 -7.61 22.46 9.28
CA PRO A 321 -8.07 21.45 10.22
C PRO A 321 -9.60 21.33 10.22
N GLY A 322 -10.11 20.11 10.29
CA GLY A 322 -11.54 19.81 10.30
C GLY A 322 -12.21 19.88 8.93
N VAL A 323 -11.47 20.14 7.86
CA VAL A 323 -12.02 20.29 6.50
C VAL A 323 -11.22 19.47 5.50
N LEU A 324 -11.92 18.57 4.81
CA LEU A 324 -11.35 17.81 3.70
C LEU A 324 -11.39 18.64 2.40
N PRO A 325 -10.34 18.63 1.57
CA PRO A 325 -10.39 19.23 0.24
C PRO A 325 -11.52 18.63 -0.60
N THR A 326 -12.17 19.45 -1.41
CA THR A 326 -13.20 19.04 -2.39
C THR A 326 -12.76 19.48 -3.78
N ARG A 327 -13.44 19.02 -4.84
CA ARG A 327 -13.15 19.49 -6.20
C ARG A 327 -13.20 21.01 -6.33
N ASP A 328 -14.17 21.65 -5.68
CA ASP A 328 -14.37 23.10 -5.74
C ASP A 328 -13.26 23.87 -5.00
N THR A 329 -12.64 23.25 -3.99
CA THR A 329 -11.59 23.87 -3.17
C THR A 329 -10.19 23.39 -3.50
N ALA A 330 -10.03 22.39 -4.40
CA ALA A 330 -8.79 21.67 -4.63
C ALA A 330 -7.63 22.62 -5.01
N ALA A 331 -7.85 23.49 -6.00
CA ALA A 331 -6.84 24.46 -6.48
C ALA A 331 -6.47 25.56 -5.46
N ALA A 332 -7.27 25.74 -4.42
CA ALA A 332 -7.03 26.72 -3.35
C ALA A 332 -6.48 26.08 -2.06
N THR A 333 -6.34 24.75 -2.03
CA THR A 333 -5.96 24.01 -0.83
C THR A 333 -4.46 24.18 -0.56
N ALA A 334 -4.09 24.81 0.55
CA ALA A 334 -2.70 24.98 0.96
C ALA A 334 -2.19 23.77 1.75
N PHE A 335 -0.89 23.52 1.66
CA PHE A 335 -0.22 22.44 2.38
C PHE A 335 0.70 23.07 3.41
N SER A 336 0.77 22.48 4.59
CA SER A 336 1.64 22.97 5.66
C SER A 336 2.31 21.81 6.38
N ILE A 337 3.59 21.98 6.70
CA ILE A 337 4.30 21.06 7.59
C ILE A 337 3.64 21.10 8.96
N LEU A 338 3.39 19.93 9.56
CA LEU A 338 2.89 19.87 10.93
C LEU A 338 3.86 20.58 11.88
N PRO A 339 3.39 21.49 12.75
CA PRO A 339 4.26 22.20 13.67
C PRO A 339 5.14 21.24 14.50
N GLY A 340 6.45 21.48 14.51
CA GLY A 340 7.44 20.67 15.21
C GLY A 340 8.02 19.48 14.44
N PHE A 341 7.46 19.14 13.28
CA PHE A 341 8.09 18.17 12.37
C PHE A 341 9.28 18.77 11.61
N PRO A 342 10.17 17.94 11.05
CA PRO A 342 11.32 18.42 10.27
C PRO A 342 10.91 19.32 9.11
N SER A 343 11.71 20.36 8.88
CA SER A 343 11.50 21.37 7.82
C SER A 343 12.76 21.62 6.98
N ASN A 344 13.72 20.68 6.99
CA ASN A 344 14.96 20.79 6.24
C ASN A 344 14.86 20.08 4.89
N PRO A 345 15.52 20.58 3.83
CA PRO A 345 15.51 19.94 2.51
C PRO A 345 15.95 18.49 2.57
N ALA A 346 15.24 17.62 1.85
CA ALA A 346 15.43 16.18 1.91
C ALA A 346 16.80 15.72 1.38
N VAL A 347 17.44 16.49 0.50
CA VAL A 347 18.82 16.25 0.05
C VAL A 347 19.84 16.23 1.20
N ASN A 348 19.50 16.83 2.34
CA ASN A 348 20.32 16.82 3.55
C ASN A 348 19.99 15.65 4.49
N SER A 349 19.10 14.75 4.07
CA SER A 349 18.81 13.52 4.83
C SER A 349 19.96 12.55 4.60
N GLY A 350 20.67 12.19 5.67
CA GLY A 350 21.70 11.14 5.67
C GLY A 350 21.23 9.91 6.44
N ALA A 351 22.16 9.13 6.97
CA ALA A 351 21.88 7.93 7.78
C ALA A 351 20.97 8.19 9.00
N ASN A 352 21.04 9.40 9.56
CA ASN A 352 20.19 9.85 10.68
C ASN A 352 18.98 10.67 10.25
N GLY A 353 18.64 10.64 8.95
CA GLY A 353 17.53 11.38 8.37
C GLY A 353 16.16 10.91 8.86
N PHE A 354 15.14 11.69 8.49
CA PHE A 354 13.74 11.32 8.66
C PHE A 354 13.20 10.83 7.31
N TYR A 355 12.71 9.60 7.27
CA TYR A 355 12.13 8.98 6.07
C TYR A 355 10.73 8.44 6.38
N PRO A 356 9.73 9.31 6.62
CA PRO A 356 8.40 8.88 7.01
C PRO A 356 7.71 8.14 5.87
N PHE A 357 6.93 7.11 6.23
CA PHE A 357 6.14 6.33 5.28
C PHE A 357 4.65 6.35 5.65
N GLY A 358 4.19 5.47 6.52
CA GLY A 358 2.82 5.45 7.03
C GLY A 358 2.64 6.33 8.26
N ILE A 359 1.41 6.82 8.46
CA ILE A 359 0.99 7.56 9.65
C ILE A 359 -0.32 7.01 10.19
N TRP A 360 -0.47 7.01 11.51
CA TRP A 360 -1.71 6.63 12.19
C TRP A 360 -1.90 7.45 13.47
N PHE A 361 -3.05 8.09 13.59
CA PHE A 361 -3.43 8.83 14.79
C PHE A 361 -4.11 7.88 15.78
N ALA A 362 -3.56 7.79 17.00
CA ALA A 362 -4.23 7.10 18.09
C ALA A 362 -5.31 7.99 18.73
N ASN A 363 -5.08 9.31 18.73
CA ASN A 363 -6.02 10.35 19.13
C ASN A 363 -5.48 11.72 18.67
N ALA A 364 -6.20 12.80 19.00
CA ALA A 364 -5.84 14.17 18.63
C ALA A 364 -4.46 14.65 19.13
N THR A 365 -3.84 13.97 20.12
CA THR A 365 -2.54 14.36 20.67
C THR A 365 -1.44 13.30 20.54
N THR A 366 -1.73 12.16 19.90
CA THR A 366 -0.77 11.05 19.75
C THR A 366 -0.80 10.54 18.31
N LEU A 367 0.34 10.69 17.64
CA LEU A 367 0.57 10.28 16.26
C LEU A 367 1.71 9.26 16.22
N TYR A 368 1.50 8.16 15.50
CA TYR A 368 2.55 7.21 15.17
C TYR A 368 2.96 7.38 13.72
N VAL A 369 4.28 7.43 13.48
CA VAL A 369 4.87 7.57 12.15
C VAL A 369 5.86 6.43 11.95
N THR A 370 5.65 5.62 10.93
CA THR A 370 6.66 4.63 10.53
C THR A 370 7.77 5.32 9.76
N GLN A 371 9.01 4.92 10.05
CA GLN A 371 10.21 5.43 9.43
C GLN A 371 10.90 4.25 8.71
N GLU A 372 11.11 4.38 7.40
CA GLU A 372 11.54 3.28 6.50
C GLU A 372 12.99 2.82 6.69
N GLY A 373 13.85 3.68 7.21
CA GLY A 373 15.30 3.62 7.06
C GLY A 373 15.74 4.39 5.81
N ASP A 374 17.05 4.60 5.68
CA ASP A 374 17.67 5.23 4.50
C ASP A 374 17.92 4.25 3.34
N GLY A 375 17.63 2.97 3.56
CA GLY A 375 17.82 1.90 2.57
C GLY A 375 19.24 1.33 2.50
N ASN A 376 20.14 1.71 3.42
CA ASN A 376 21.50 1.23 3.44
C ASN A 376 21.67 0.07 4.43
N LEU A 377 22.16 -1.08 3.94
CA LEU A 377 22.38 -2.26 4.78
C LEU A 377 23.48 -2.04 5.83
N ALA A 378 24.49 -1.22 5.52
CA ALA A 378 25.70 -1.09 6.31
C ALA A 378 25.47 -0.42 7.68
N ASP A 379 24.48 0.45 7.79
CA ASP A 379 24.16 1.23 8.99
C ASP A 379 22.75 0.98 9.54
N ALA A 380 21.92 0.19 8.84
CA ALA A 380 20.56 -0.17 9.27
C ALA A 380 20.49 -0.65 10.73
N ALA A 381 21.45 -1.48 11.16
CA ALA A 381 21.50 -2.02 12.53
C ALA A 381 21.70 -0.96 13.62
N THR A 382 22.22 0.21 13.26
CA THR A 382 22.53 1.31 14.17
C THR A 382 21.69 2.56 13.94
N SER A 383 20.71 2.50 13.03
CA SER A 383 19.85 3.66 12.74
C SER A 383 19.13 4.13 14.00
N PRO A 384 19.27 5.41 14.40
CA PRO A 384 18.57 5.94 15.56
C PRO A 384 17.11 6.35 15.26
N THR A 385 16.72 6.40 13.98
CA THR A 385 15.44 6.97 13.55
C THR A 385 14.49 5.96 12.90
N ALA A 386 15.00 4.86 12.32
CA ALA A 386 14.19 3.82 11.69
C ALA A 386 13.32 3.07 12.70
N GLY A 387 12.14 2.61 12.28
CA GLY A 387 11.18 1.92 13.16
C GLY A 387 9.89 2.71 13.32
N LEU A 388 9.29 2.68 14.52
CA LEU A 388 8.02 3.36 14.80
C LEU A 388 8.24 4.55 15.73
N GLN A 389 8.06 5.74 15.20
CA GLN A 389 8.16 6.98 15.98
C GLN A 389 6.82 7.33 16.60
N LYS A 390 6.83 7.70 17.88
CA LYS A 390 5.67 8.27 18.56
C LYS A 390 5.87 9.76 18.75
N TRP A 391 4.90 10.53 18.26
CA TRP A 391 4.84 11.97 18.34
C TRP A 391 3.69 12.40 19.24
N VAL A 392 3.95 13.39 20.11
CA VAL A 392 2.97 13.92 21.05
C VAL A 392 2.76 15.40 20.75
N TYR A 393 1.49 15.81 20.66
CA TYR A 393 1.09 17.20 20.48
C TYR A 393 0.87 17.85 21.85
N ALA A 394 1.58 18.94 22.09
CA ALA A 394 1.41 19.78 23.27
C ALA A 394 1.77 21.23 22.94
N ASN A 395 1.07 22.19 23.54
CA ASN A 395 1.40 23.62 23.42
C ASN A 395 1.51 24.12 21.97
N GLY A 396 0.68 23.60 21.05
CA GLY A 396 0.68 24.05 19.65
C GLY A 396 1.69 23.36 18.73
N SER A 397 2.47 22.39 19.23
CA SER A 397 3.50 21.71 18.44
C SER A 397 3.54 20.21 18.71
N TRP A 398 3.88 19.44 17.68
CA TRP A 398 4.28 18.04 17.81
C TRP A 398 5.74 17.96 18.26
N SER A 399 6.04 16.92 19.02
CA SER A 399 7.41 16.58 19.44
C SER A 399 7.58 15.06 19.42
N LEU A 400 8.74 14.61 18.97
CA LEU A 400 9.10 13.20 19.04
C LEU A 400 9.26 12.81 20.52
N ALA A 401 8.42 11.91 21.01
CA ALA A 401 8.55 11.35 22.35
C ALA A 401 9.65 10.28 22.37
N TYR A 402 9.56 9.30 21.45
CA TYR A 402 10.55 8.22 21.31
C TYR A 402 10.35 7.42 20.02
N THR A 403 11.35 6.58 19.68
CA THR A 403 11.30 5.60 18.59
C THR A 403 11.30 4.19 19.16
N LEU A 404 10.29 3.38 18.81
CA LEU A 404 10.21 1.96 19.14
C LEU A 404 10.96 1.15 18.07
N GLN A 405 11.94 0.34 18.51
CA GLN A 405 12.79 -0.47 17.62
C GLN A 405 13.03 -1.90 18.11
N LYS A 406 12.92 -2.13 19.42
CA LYS A 406 13.20 -3.44 20.04
C LYS A 406 12.34 -4.52 19.39
N GLY A 407 12.94 -5.63 18.97
CA GLY A 407 12.26 -6.73 18.28
C GLY A 407 12.20 -6.60 16.75
N LEU A 408 12.50 -5.43 16.16
CA LEU A 408 12.58 -5.29 14.69
C LEU A 408 13.82 -5.98 14.10
N ASN A 409 14.88 -6.16 14.91
CA ASN A 409 16.18 -6.68 14.51
C ASN A 409 16.72 -5.95 13.26
N LEU A 410 16.75 -4.62 13.31
CA LEU A 410 17.21 -3.78 12.19
C LEU A 410 18.60 -4.23 11.70
N GLY A 411 18.79 -4.25 10.38
CA GLY A 411 20.03 -4.67 9.73
C GLY A 411 20.43 -6.14 9.97
N THR A 412 19.65 -6.91 10.71
CA THR A 412 19.92 -8.33 10.96
C THR A 412 19.22 -9.17 9.90
N ALA A 413 20.00 -9.97 9.19
CA ALA A 413 19.49 -10.84 8.14
C ALA A 413 18.57 -11.93 8.69
N TYR A 414 17.51 -12.27 7.95
CA TYR A 414 16.62 -13.38 8.24
C TYR A 414 16.47 -14.29 7.02
N HIS A 415 16.40 -15.60 7.29
CA HIS A 415 16.34 -16.59 6.23
C HIS A 415 14.95 -16.73 5.63
N VAL A 416 14.87 -16.75 4.30
CA VAL A 416 13.65 -17.05 3.56
C VAL A 416 13.87 -18.30 2.73
N LYS A 417 13.14 -19.37 3.06
CA LYS A 417 13.30 -20.67 2.39
C LYS A 417 13.08 -20.54 0.89
N GLY A 418 14.10 -20.90 0.10
CA GLY A 418 14.09 -20.85 -1.36
C GLY A 418 14.55 -19.53 -1.96
N TYR A 419 14.78 -18.50 -1.13
CA TYR A 419 15.36 -17.23 -1.57
C TYR A 419 16.89 -17.31 -1.48
N PRO A 420 17.64 -16.81 -2.49
CA PRO A 420 19.08 -17.04 -2.60
C PRO A 420 19.94 -16.16 -1.69
N THR A 421 19.39 -15.04 -1.20
CA THR A 421 20.05 -14.10 -0.29
C THR A 421 19.19 -13.90 0.94
N ASP A 422 19.77 -13.60 2.10
CA ASP A 422 18.99 -13.28 3.29
C ASP A 422 18.81 -11.75 3.38
N PRO A 423 17.58 -11.22 3.22
CA PRO A 423 17.32 -9.80 3.44
C PRO A 423 17.31 -9.46 4.94
N ALA A 424 17.37 -8.18 5.25
CA ALA A 424 17.26 -7.64 6.60
C ALA A 424 16.20 -6.54 6.67
N THR A 425 15.69 -6.28 7.89
CA THR A 425 14.74 -5.18 8.13
C THR A 425 15.48 -3.85 8.11
N GLY A 426 15.04 -2.90 7.27
CA GLY A 426 15.58 -1.53 7.27
C GLY A 426 14.83 -0.57 8.22
N GLY A 427 13.54 -0.84 8.43
CA GLY A 427 12.59 0.02 9.13
C GLY A 427 11.15 -0.40 8.82
N LEU A 428 10.21 0.54 8.83
CA LEU A 428 8.77 0.29 8.69
C LEU A 428 8.13 1.12 7.56
N ARG A 429 7.13 0.52 6.91
CA ARG A 429 6.27 1.11 5.87
C ARG A 429 4.83 1.23 6.35
N ASN A 430 3.84 0.92 5.52
CA ASN A 430 2.41 1.10 5.84
C ASN A 430 2.03 0.53 7.22
N ILE A 431 1.13 1.24 7.89
CA ILE A 431 0.78 1.08 9.31
C ILE A 431 -0.72 1.14 9.49
N THR A 432 -1.20 0.40 10.48
CA THR A 432 -2.52 0.59 11.07
C THR A 432 -2.45 0.32 12.57
N GLY A 433 -3.46 0.75 13.32
CA GLY A 433 -3.52 0.50 14.75
C GLY A 433 -4.91 0.64 15.30
N ARG A 434 -5.08 0.17 16.54
CA ARG A 434 -6.28 0.39 17.34
C ARG A 434 -5.90 0.78 18.76
N VAL A 435 -6.63 1.73 19.33
CA VAL A 435 -6.54 2.02 20.76
C VAL A 435 -7.40 1.02 21.53
N ASN A 436 -6.78 0.31 22.44
CA ASN A 436 -7.40 -0.64 23.33
C ASN A 436 -8.00 0.08 24.56
N ARG A 437 -9.03 -0.52 25.17
CA ARG A 437 -9.74 0.02 26.34
C ARG A 437 -8.85 0.32 27.55
N ASN A 438 -7.74 -0.39 27.68
CA ASN A 438 -6.78 -0.21 28.77
C ASN A 438 -5.81 0.98 28.54
N GLY A 439 -6.03 1.80 27.51
CA GLY A 439 -5.18 2.95 27.20
C GLY A 439 -3.86 2.59 26.50
N THR A 440 -3.75 1.36 25.96
CA THR A 440 -2.67 0.97 25.05
C THR A 440 -3.14 1.04 23.60
N ALA A 441 -2.22 1.08 22.64
CA ALA A 441 -2.50 0.93 21.23
C ALA A 441 -1.80 -0.33 20.73
N THR A 442 -2.52 -1.21 20.04
CA THR A 442 -1.91 -2.31 19.27
C THR A 442 -1.73 -1.84 17.83
N ILE A 443 -0.49 -1.89 17.35
CA ILE A 443 -0.06 -1.29 16.10
C ILE A 443 0.56 -2.38 15.24
N PHE A 444 0.20 -2.39 13.95
CA PHE A 444 0.72 -3.30 12.95
C PHE A 444 1.43 -2.50 11.86
N ALA A 445 2.55 -3.02 11.37
CA ALA A 445 3.30 -2.38 10.30
C ALA A 445 3.94 -3.42 9.38
N VAL A 446 4.12 -3.03 8.11
CA VAL A 446 4.90 -3.78 7.13
C VAL A 446 6.37 -3.36 7.24
N THR A 447 7.32 -4.29 7.21
CA THR A 447 8.74 -3.92 7.25
C THR A 447 9.26 -3.48 5.88
N SER A 448 10.21 -2.55 5.87
CA SER A 448 11.07 -2.30 4.72
C SER A 448 12.24 -3.28 4.71
N THR A 449 12.86 -3.44 3.55
CA THR A 449 13.97 -4.37 3.32
C THR A 449 15.25 -3.64 2.93
N VAL A 450 16.37 -4.12 3.44
CA VAL A 450 17.73 -3.81 2.99
C VAL A 450 18.47 -5.12 2.75
N SER A 451 19.27 -5.18 1.69
CA SER A 451 20.04 -6.37 1.33
C SER A 451 21.13 -6.02 0.31
N ASN A 452 21.90 -7.04 -0.10
CA ASN A 452 22.84 -6.94 -1.22
C ASN A 452 22.19 -7.26 -2.58
N SER A 453 20.86 -7.40 -2.64
CA SER A 453 20.14 -7.55 -3.91
C SER A 453 20.28 -6.28 -4.75
N VAL A 454 20.33 -6.43 -6.08
CA VAL A 454 20.28 -5.29 -7.01
C VAL A 454 18.91 -4.61 -7.02
N GLU A 455 17.86 -5.35 -6.61
CA GLU A 455 16.51 -4.81 -6.43
C GLU A 455 15.94 -5.25 -5.07
N PRO A 456 16.27 -4.55 -3.97
CA PRO A 456 15.76 -4.90 -2.64
C PRO A 456 14.23 -4.78 -2.50
N GLY A 457 13.56 -4.12 -3.45
CA GLY A 457 12.10 -4.01 -3.46
C GLY A 457 11.38 -5.31 -3.77
N ALA A 458 12.10 -6.28 -4.34
CA ALA A 458 11.64 -7.64 -4.60
C ALA A 458 11.97 -8.63 -3.46
N ASP A 459 12.68 -8.18 -2.41
CA ASP A 459 13.01 -9.02 -1.26
C ASP A 459 11.76 -9.31 -0.41
N PRO A 460 11.52 -10.57 -0.01
CA PRO A 460 10.45 -10.90 0.91
C PRO A 460 10.62 -10.18 2.25
N ASN A 461 9.52 -9.68 2.79
CA ASN A 461 9.49 -8.88 4.02
C ASN A 461 8.48 -9.45 5.03
N LEU A 462 8.25 -8.70 6.12
CA LEU A 462 7.53 -9.14 7.30
C LEU A 462 6.34 -8.22 7.59
N VAL A 463 5.37 -8.72 8.34
CA VAL A 463 4.45 -7.87 9.09
C VAL A 463 4.74 -8.06 10.57
N VAL A 464 4.86 -6.94 11.27
CA VAL A 464 5.17 -6.89 12.70
C VAL A 464 4.05 -6.22 13.48
N ALA A 465 3.96 -6.53 14.76
CA ALA A 465 3.04 -5.88 15.68
C ALA A 465 3.76 -5.45 16.97
N ILE A 466 3.29 -4.38 17.59
CA ILE A 466 3.71 -3.94 18.92
C ILE A 466 2.49 -3.40 19.68
N THR A 467 2.55 -3.41 21.01
CA THR A 467 1.59 -2.69 21.85
C THR A 467 2.31 -1.62 22.66
N ASP A 468 1.87 -0.37 22.51
CA ASP A 468 2.43 0.81 23.18
C ASP A 468 1.40 1.45 24.11
N LYS A 469 1.83 1.98 25.25
CA LYS A 469 0.94 2.77 26.12
C LYS A 469 0.72 4.16 25.52
N VAL A 470 -0.51 4.49 25.11
CA VAL A 470 -0.84 5.76 24.43
C VAL A 470 -0.37 6.99 25.22
N ALA A 471 -0.55 7.00 26.53
CA ALA A 471 -0.15 8.12 27.40
C ALA A 471 1.36 8.19 27.72
N ALA A 472 2.19 7.21 27.31
CA ALA A 472 3.62 7.23 27.59
C ALA A 472 4.35 8.29 26.75
N THR A 473 5.25 9.03 27.40
CA THR A 473 6.10 10.07 26.79
C THR A 473 7.58 9.73 26.86
N ALA A 474 7.95 8.60 27.47
CA ALA A 474 9.31 8.07 27.53
C ALA A 474 9.33 6.65 26.98
N LEU A 475 10.44 6.29 26.34
CA LEU A 475 10.61 4.97 25.70
C LEU A 475 10.37 3.83 26.70
N PRO A 476 9.38 2.96 26.47
CA PRO A 476 9.12 1.82 27.34
C PRO A 476 10.23 0.76 27.25
N ALA A 477 10.68 0.23 28.39
CA ALA A 477 11.79 -0.74 28.43
C ALA A 477 11.41 -2.15 27.94
N ASN A 478 10.13 -2.52 28.08
CA ASN A 478 9.66 -3.91 27.92
C ASN A 478 8.84 -4.14 26.65
N GLU A 479 8.48 -3.09 25.92
CA GLU A 479 7.73 -3.23 24.67
C GLU A 479 8.68 -3.63 23.55
N ALA A 480 8.25 -4.59 22.73
CA ALA A 480 9.01 -5.10 21.60
C ALA A 480 8.06 -5.49 20.48
N PHE A 481 8.57 -5.44 19.25
CA PHE A 481 7.89 -5.96 18.09
C PHE A 481 7.94 -7.48 18.04
N ASP A 482 6.81 -8.07 17.68
CA ASP A 482 6.70 -9.47 17.30
C ASP A 482 6.46 -9.57 15.79
N VAL A 483 7.08 -10.56 15.14
CA VAL A 483 6.73 -10.93 13.76
C VAL A 483 5.40 -11.66 13.80
N VAL A 484 4.37 -11.08 13.17
CA VAL A 484 3.00 -11.64 13.14
C VAL A 484 2.66 -12.25 11.79
N VAL A 485 3.33 -11.85 10.71
CA VAL A 485 3.31 -12.54 9.42
C VAL A 485 4.76 -12.76 8.96
N PRO A 486 5.21 -14.03 8.86
CA PRO A 486 6.58 -14.36 8.46
C PRO A 486 6.80 -14.11 6.95
N PRO A 487 8.07 -14.04 6.50
CA PRO A 487 8.36 -13.81 5.10
C PRO A 487 8.03 -15.07 4.29
N ALA A 488 7.67 -14.88 3.03
CA ALA A 488 7.34 -15.98 2.13
C ALA A 488 8.01 -15.78 0.78
N PHE A 489 8.63 -16.83 0.24
CA PHE A 489 9.25 -16.80 -1.07
C PHE A 489 8.23 -16.42 -2.16
N GLY A 490 8.59 -15.44 -3.00
CA GLY A 490 7.72 -14.93 -4.06
C GLY A 490 6.61 -14.00 -3.56
N MET A 491 6.61 -13.58 -2.29
CA MET A 491 5.65 -12.65 -1.71
C MET A 491 6.36 -11.43 -1.12
N VAL A 492 5.85 -10.26 -1.44
CA VAL A 492 6.21 -9.00 -0.78
C VAL A 492 4.95 -8.37 -0.20
N TYR A 493 4.90 -8.21 1.12
CA TYR A 493 3.82 -7.51 1.80
C TYR A 493 3.98 -6.00 1.63
N ARG A 494 2.86 -5.30 1.49
CA ARG A 494 2.84 -3.89 1.08
C ARG A 494 1.99 -3.01 1.99
N GLY A 495 0.85 -3.52 2.42
CA GLY A 495 -0.09 -2.81 3.28
C GLY A 495 -0.69 -3.69 4.36
N VAL A 496 -1.17 -3.03 5.41
CA VAL A 496 -1.86 -3.62 6.55
C VAL A 496 -2.97 -2.66 7.01
N SER A 497 -4.17 -3.18 7.18
CA SER A 497 -5.33 -2.42 7.67
C SER A 497 -6.31 -3.33 8.38
N PHE A 498 -7.17 -2.80 9.25
CA PHE A 498 -8.32 -3.58 9.73
C PHE A 498 -9.29 -3.86 8.57
N ALA A 499 -9.99 -4.99 8.65
CA ALA A 499 -11.03 -5.34 7.69
C ALA A 499 -12.20 -4.36 7.78
N PRO A 500 -12.87 -4.06 6.64
CA PRO A 500 -14.05 -3.23 6.66
C PRO A 500 -15.19 -3.93 7.41
N VAL A 501 -15.99 -3.15 8.15
CA VAL A 501 -17.10 -3.60 8.96
C VAL A 501 -18.32 -2.68 8.78
N ASN A 502 -19.53 -3.20 9.00
CA ASN A 502 -20.72 -2.37 8.97
C ASN A 502 -20.94 -1.66 10.32
N CYS A 503 -20.53 -0.39 10.42
CA CYS A 503 -20.70 0.42 11.62
C CYS A 503 -22.11 1.04 11.77
N ASP A 504 -22.92 1.04 10.70
CA ASP A 504 -24.27 1.61 10.72
C ASP A 504 -25.28 0.50 11.07
N GLY A 505 -25.50 0.23 12.36
CA GLY A 505 -26.73 -0.45 12.78
C GLY A 505 -26.70 -1.46 13.92
N ASP A 506 -25.63 -1.62 14.71
CA ASP A 506 -25.66 -2.64 15.78
C ASP A 506 -25.24 -2.17 17.18
N HIS A 507 -25.92 -1.13 17.67
CA HIS A 507 -26.22 -1.01 19.09
C HIS A 507 -27.43 -1.87 19.50
N GLY A 508 -27.72 -2.98 18.82
CA GLY A 508 -28.99 -3.68 19.02
C GLY A 508 -29.12 -5.06 18.38
N ARG A 509 -28.49 -6.05 19.01
CA ARG A 509 -28.78 -7.50 18.91
C ARG A 509 -28.27 -8.21 17.64
N MET A 510 -27.00 -8.58 17.63
CA MET A 510 -26.64 -9.94 17.22
C MET A 510 -27.19 -10.93 18.25
N LYS A 511 -28.35 -11.54 17.94
CA LYS A 511 -28.87 -12.68 18.69
C LYS A 511 -27.96 -13.88 18.46
N ASP A 512 -27.20 -14.22 19.49
CA ASP A 512 -26.58 -15.53 19.59
C ASP A 512 -27.68 -16.60 19.71
N HIS A 513 -27.79 -17.46 18.71
CA HIS A 513 -28.65 -18.63 18.75
C HIS A 513 -27.89 -19.77 19.44
N GLY A 514 -27.85 -19.76 20.77
CA GLY A 514 -27.10 -20.77 21.53
C GLY A 514 -27.36 -20.83 23.04
N ARG A 515 -28.59 -21.20 23.44
CA ARG A 515 -28.99 -21.80 24.75
C ARG A 515 -28.26 -21.37 26.05
N GLY A 516 -28.85 -20.38 26.72
CA GLY A 516 -29.30 -20.43 28.13
C GLY A 516 -28.30 -20.76 29.24
N ASN A 517 -27.79 -19.73 29.92
CA ASN A 517 -28.20 -19.40 31.29
C ASN A 517 -27.62 -18.02 31.65
N ASP A 518 -28.49 -17.16 32.18
CA ASP A 518 -28.19 -15.80 32.62
C ASP A 518 -27.23 -15.80 33.81
N ASP A 519 -26.10 -15.12 33.67
CA ASP A 519 -25.44 -14.38 34.74
C ASP A 519 -24.74 -13.15 34.11
N GLY A 520 -25.07 -11.97 34.63
CA GLY A 520 -24.78 -10.69 34.03
C GLY A 520 -23.29 -10.39 33.81
N LYS A 521 -23.00 -9.84 32.63
CA LYS A 521 -21.84 -9.06 32.14
C LYS A 521 -21.46 -9.57 30.75
N ASN A 522 -22.12 -9.04 29.72
CA ASN A 522 -21.62 -9.15 28.35
C ASN A 522 -21.18 -7.75 27.88
N PRO A 523 -19.90 -7.37 28.07
CA PRO A 523 -19.38 -6.07 27.69
C PRO A 523 -19.03 -6.06 26.20
N GLN A 524 -19.96 -5.61 25.35
CA GLN A 524 -19.73 -5.42 23.90
C GLN A 524 -18.45 -4.63 23.66
N ASP A 525 -17.56 -5.13 22.79
CA ASP A 525 -16.37 -4.44 22.28
C ASP A 525 -16.77 -3.31 21.34
N ASP A 526 -16.30 -2.08 21.58
CA ASP A 526 -16.52 -0.94 20.67
C ASP A 526 -15.56 -1.06 19.49
N VAL A 527 -15.98 -1.88 18.54
CA VAL A 527 -15.48 -2.01 17.16
C VAL A 527 -15.35 -0.65 16.47
N CYS A 528 -16.31 0.22 16.78
CA CYS A 528 -16.52 1.51 16.15
C CYS A 528 -15.93 2.65 16.99
N GLY A 529 -14.86 2.40 17.77
CA GLY A 529 -14.19 3.39 18.61
C GLY A 529 -14.02 4.75 17.91
N PRO A 530 -14.02 5.85 18.67
CA PRO A 530 -14.72 7.09 18.34
C PRO A 530 -14.22 7.74 17.04
N THR A 531 -14.82 7.41 15.90
CA THR A 531 -14.84 8.31 14.74
C THR A 531 -15.95 9.36 14.85
N ARG A 532 -16.72 9.33 15.95
CA ARG A 532 -17.41 10.51 16.49
C ARG A 532 -16.68 11.00 17.74
N ILE A 533 -15.68 11.86 17.57
CA ILE A 533 -15.47 12.89 18.59
C ILE A 533 -16.68 13.80 18.49
N ALA A 534 -17.42 13.90 19.58
CA ALA A 534 -18.63 14.70 19.66
C ALA A 534 -18.38 16.12 19.11
N ALA A 535 -19.22 16.55 18.17
CA ALA A 535 -19.47 17.97 18.00
C ALA A 535 -19.96 18.50 19.34
N GLY A 536 -19.17 19.33 20.01
CA GLY A 536 -19.46 19.76 21.37
C GLY A 536 -18.66 20.99 21.77
N HIS A 537 -19.18 22.15 21.33
CA HIS A 537 -19.04 23.51 21.85
C HIS A 537 -17.66 24.17 21.97
#